data_AF-X1GUW2-F1
#
_entry.id   AF-X1GUW2-F1
#
_cell.length_a   1.000
_cell.length_b   1.000
_cell.length_c   1.000
_cell.angle_alpha   90.00
_cell.angle_beta   90.00
_cell.angle_gamma   90.00
#
_symmetry.space_group_name_H-M   'P 1'
#
loop_
_entity.id
_entity.type
_entity.pdbx_description
1 polymer ?
#
loop_
_entity_poly.entity_id
_entity_poly.type
_entity_poly.pdbx_seq_one_letter_code
_entity_poly.pdbx_strand_id
1 'polypeptide(L)'
;RKGREVCPSPTLPKDRVEGFIIDRIKSYILTEENLEELVRLTNEELTQSDGENRERLELIQAQIEGMDSRLGKLYDALEIGEFKGGELAPRIKVLSQKKELLQAKADAEEILHYKSVNMADLQVVQDYADDLRNLLAKSSITEQRSFLKSFVERIEVDESEVKVYYTIPMPPYSVSEETVGVLPFVHHG
;
A
#
# COMPACT_ATOMS: atom_id res chain seq x y z
N ARG A 1 -23.18 29.06 -20.27
CA ARG A 1 -23.59 27.74 -20.79
C ARG A 1 -23.13 27.65 -22.23
N LYS A 2 -22.01 26.99 -22.54
CA LYS A 2 -21.59 26.75 -23.92
C LYS A 2 -22.25 25.44 -24.37
N GLY A 3 -23.06 25.53 -25.44
CA GLY A 3 -23.88 24.45 -25.96
C GLY A 3 -23.23 23.71 -27.14
N ARG A 4 -24.05 22.84 -27.74
CA ARG A 4 -23.86 21.84 -28.81
C ARG A 4 -22.93 22.18 -30.00
N GLU A 5 -22.42 23.40 -30.10
CA GLU A 5 -21.55 23.87 -31.19
C GLU A 5 -20.06 23.67 -30.92
N VAL A 6 -19.66 23.34 -29.69
CA VAL A 6 -18.24 23.25 -29.29
C VAL A 6 -17.74 21.80 -29.18
N CYS A 7 -18.63 20.80 -29.21
CA CYS A 7 -18.25 19.39 -29.08
C CYS A 7 -19.01 18.53 -30.12
N PRO A 8 -18.32 17.91 -31.09
CA PRO A 8 -18.94 17.09 -32.13
C PRO A 8 -19.37 15.69 -31.64
N SER A 9 -19.12 15.34 -30.38
CA SER A 9 -19.43 14.01 -29.86
C SER A 9 -20.93 13.70 -29.92
N PRO A 10 -21.31 12.51 -30.44
CA PRO A 10 -22.71 12.09 -30.53
C PRO A 10 -23.35 11.99 -29.14
N THR A 11 -24.63 12.39 -29.03
CA THR A 11 -25.41 12.20 -27.80
C THR A 11 -25.72 10.73 -27.61
N LEU A 12 -25.11 10.11 -26.60
CA LEU A 12 -25.27 8.69 -26.31
C LEU A 12 -26.42 8.45 -25.32
N PRO A 13 -27.30 7.46 -25.57
CA PRO A 13 -28.31 7.04 -24.60
C PRO A 13 -27.65 6.51 -23.32
N LYS A 14 -28.01 7.10 -22.18
CA LYS A 14 -27.43 6.79 -20.86
C LYS A 14 -27.44 5.29 -20.55
N ASP A 15 -28.61 4.66 -20.68
CA ASP A 15 -28.78 3.25 -20.31
C ASP A 15 -27.94 2.30 -21.19
N ARG A 16 -27.71 2.67 -22.45
CA ARG A 16 -26.89 1.89 -23.39
C ARG A 16 -25.41 1.99 -23.06
N VAL A 17 -24.95 3.18 -22.64
CA VAL A 17 -23.56 3.41 -22.24
C VAL A 17 -23.26 2.73 -20.91
N GLU A 18 -24.18 2.84 -19.93
CA GLU A 18 -24.03 2.21 -18.63
C GLU A 18 -23.93 0.68 -18.77
N GLY A 19 -24.87 0.05 -19.47
CA GLY A 19 -24.81 -1.40 -19.74
C GLY A 19 -23.54 -1.82 -20.48
N PHE A 20 -23.17 -1.09 -21.54
CA PHE A 20 -21.96 -1.39 -22.31
C PHE A 20 -20.68 -1.31 -21.47
N ILE A 21 -20.55 -0.29 -20.61
CA ILE A 21 -19.41 -0.14 -19.73
C ILE A 21 -19.36 -1.29 -18.72
N ILE A 22 -20.49 -1.63 -18.08
CA ILE A 22 -20.54 -2.70 -17.09
C ILE A 22 -20.18 -4.05 -17.72
N ASP A 23 -20.74 -4.34 -18.89
CA ASP A 23 -20.46 -5.58 -19.61
C ASP A 23 -18.99 -5.66 -20.03
N ARG A 24 -18.40 -4.53 -20.46
CA ARG A 24 -16.98 -4.47 -20.81
C ARG A 24 -16.08 -4.65 -19.60
N ILE A 25 -16.41 -4.01 -18.46
CA ILE A 25 -15.64 -4.14 -17.22
C ILE A 25 -15.68 -5.60 -16.73
N LYS A 26 -16.86 -6.24 -16.74
CA LYS A 26 -16.98 -7.66 -16.38
C LYS A 26 -16.19 -8.57 -17.32
N SER A 27 -16.25 -8.32 -18.62
CA SER A 27 -15.68 -9.22 -19.63
C SER A 27 -14.19 -9.00 -19.92
N TYR A 28 -13.63 -7.84 -19.56
CA TYR A 28 -12.25 -7.47 -19.92
C TYR A 28 -11.39 -7.03 -18.75
N ILE A 29 -11.95 -6.66 -17.61
CA ILE A 29 -11.17 -6.24 -16.43
C ILE A 29 -11.21 -7.35 -15.38
N LEU A 30 -12.41 -7.84 -15.07
CA LEU A 30 -12.63 -8.93 -14.13
C LEU A 30 -12.65 -10.29 -14.84
N THR A 31 -11.59 -10.65 -15.57
CA THR A 31 -11.40 -12.01 -16.10
C THR A 31 -10.47 -12.80 -15.17
N GLU A 32 -10.60 -14.12 -15.12
CA GLU A 32 -9.74 -14.99 -14.30
C GLU A 32 -8.25 -14.79 -14.64
N GLU A 33 -7.93 -14.76 -15.93
CA GLU A 33 -6.57 -14.51 -16.44
C GLU A 33 -5.99 -13.17 -15.96
N ASN A 34 -6.77 -12.09 -15.97
CA ASN A 34 -6.30 -10.78 -15.50
C ASN A 34 -6.10 -10.72 -13.98
N LEU A 35 -6.87 -11.52 -13.23
CA LEU A 35 -6.75 -11.60 -11.78
C LEU A 35 -5.54 -12.44 -11.38
N GLU A 36 -5.28 -13.55 -12.08
CA GLU A 36 -4.08 -14.34 -11.91
C GLU A 36 -2.83 -13.52 -12.21
N GLU A 37 -2.84 -12.78 -13.33
CA GLU A 37 -1.72 -11.90 -13.70
C GLU A 37 -1.53 -10.76 -12.70
N LEU A 38 -2.63 -10.20 -12.17
CA LEU A 38 -2.58 -9.19 -11.13
C LEU A 38 -1.98 -9.73 -9.82
N VAL A 39 -2.40 -10.93 -9.39
CA VAL A 39 -1.85 -11.60 -8.20
C VAL A 39 -0.36 -11.83 -8.39
N ARG A 40 0.04 -12.29 -9.58
CA ARG A 40 1.44 -12.49 -9.95
C ARG A 40 2.23 -11.19 -9.84
N LEU A 41 1.79 -10.12 -10.51
CA LEU A 41 2.46 -8.82 -10.51
C LEU A 41 2.53 -8.20 -9.11
N THR A 42 1.43 -8.25 -8.35
CA THR A 42 1.39 -7.75 -6.96
C THR A 42 2.34 -8.53 -6.07
N ASN A 43 2.36 -9.85 -6.17
CA ASN A 43 3.27 -10.69 -5.39
C ASN A 43 4.74 -10.50 -5.81
N GLU A 44 5.00 -10.26 -7.09
CA GLU A 44 6.34 -9.91 -7.59
C GLU A 44 6.80 -8.55 -7.04
N GLU A 45 5.96 -7.52 -7.07
CA GLU A 45 6.25 -6.21 -6.49
C GLU A 45 6.45 -6.29 -4.97
N LEU A 46 5.61 -7.06 -4.26
CA LEU A 46 5.76 -7.31 -2.82
C LEU A 46 7.09 -8.00 -2.52
N THR A 47 7.46 -9.03 -3.30
CA THR A 47 8.73 -9.76 -3.13
C THR A 47 9.93 -8.86 -3.42
N GLN A 48 9.85 -8.00 -4.42
CA GLN A 48 10.90 -7.04 -4.73
C GLN A 48 11.06 -6.01 -3.60
N SER A 49 9.95 -5.41 -3.16
CA SER A 49 9.93 -4.44 -2.05
C SER A 49 10.43 -5.05 -0.73
N ASP A 50 10.08 -6.31 -0.47
CA ASP A 50 10.60 -7.10 0.65
C ASP A 50 12.13 -7.25 0.58
N GLY A 51 12.65 -7.60 -0.60
CA GLY A 51 14.09 -7.68 -0.86
C GLY A 51 14.80 -6.35 -0.62
N GLU A 52 14.29 -5.25 -1.18
CA GLU A 52 14.86 -3.91 -1.00
C GLU A 52 14.83 -3.46 0.49
N ASN A 53 13.75 -3.75 1.21
CA ASN A 53 13.64 -3.47 2.64
C ASN A 53 14.63 -4.29 3.46
N ARG A 54 14.80 -5.58 3.13
CA ARG A 54 15.79 -6.45 3.80
C ARG A 54 17.22 -5.96 3.58
N GLU A 55 17.58 -5.62 2.34
CA GLU A 55 18.90 -5.04 2.05
C GLU A 55 19.15 -3.74 2.83
N ARG A 56 18.13 -2.87 2.92
CA ARG A 56 18.22 -1.63 3.68
C ARG A 56 18.39 -1.89 5.19
N LEU A 57 17.69 -2.87 5.75
CA LEU A 57 17.85 -3.30 7.14
C LEU A 57 19.25 -3.85 7.40
N GLU A 58 19.76 -4.72 6.52
CA GLU A 58 21.11 -5.28 6.60
C GLU A 58 22.18 -4.17 6.61
N LEU A 59 22.02 -3.14 5.77
CA LEU A 59 22.93 -1.99 5.76
C LEU A 59 22.87 -1.17 7.05
N ILE A 60 21.69 -0.95 7.62
CA ILE A 60 21.55 -0.22 8.90
C ILE A 60 22.19 -1.03 10.03
N GLN A 61 21.96 -2.34 10.07
CA GLN A 61 22.52 -3.23 11.07
C GLN A 61 24.05 -3.25 11.02
N ALA A 62 24.64 -3.36 9.82
CA ALA A 62 26.09 -3.27 9.63
C ALA A 62 26.68 -1.93 10.14
N GLN A 63 25.94 -0.82 9.98
CA GLN A 63 26.37 0.48 10.52
C GLN A 63 26.33 0.51 12.05
N ILE A 64 25.32 -0.10 12.67
CA ILE A 64 25.21 -0.24 14.13
C ILE A 64 26.37 -1.06 14.68
N GLU A 65 26.66 -2.21 14.09
CA GLU A 65 27.79 -3.06 14.47
C GLU A 65 29.14 -2.33 14.34
N GLY A 66 29.31 -1.56 13.26
CA GLY A 66 30.48 -0.70 13.08
C GLY A 66 30.60 0.41 14.13
N MET A 67 29.48 0.97 14.59
CA MET A 67 29.46 1.93 15.70
C MET A 67 29.81 1.25 17.03
N ASP A 68 29.29 0.05 17.28
CA ASP A 68 29.55 -0.72 18.50
C ASP A 68 31.01 -1.14 18.61
N SER A 69 31.62 -1.60 17.51
CA SER A 69 33.05 -1.89 17.48
C SER A 69 33.90 -0.65 17.80
N ARG A 70 33.50 0.53 17.32
CA ARG A 70 34.19 1.79 17.61
C ARG A 70 34.01 2.24 19.06
N LEU A 71 32.81 2.10 19.60
CA LEU A 71 32.52 2.39 21.01
C LEU A 71 33.29 1.44 21.93
N GLY A 72 33.31 0.15 21.63
CA GLY A 72 34.08 -0.87 22.37
C GLY A 72 35.55 -0.49 22.48
N LYS A 73 36.21 -0.16 21.35
CA LYS A 73 37.62 0.28 21.35
C LYS A 73 37.87 1.53 22.20
N LEU A 74 36.91 2.47 22.23
CA LEU A 74 37.02 3.67 23.06
C LEU A 74 36.85 3.35 24.55
N TYR A 75 36.02 2.37 24.90
CA TYR A 75 35.89 1.88 26.27
C TYR A 75 37.13 1.11 26.72
N ASP A 76 37.67 0.22 25.88
CA ASP A 76 38.90 -0.52 26.16
C ASP A 76 40.08 0.44 26.42
N ALA A 77 40.26 1.45 25.57
CA ALA A 77 41.31 2.46 25.74
C ALA A 77 41.13 3.31 27.01
N LEU A 78 39.88 3.52 27.44
CA LEU A 78 39.56 4.19 28.70
C LEU A 78 39.92 3.31 29.91
N GLU A 79 39.64 2.00 29.86
CA GLU A 79 39.99 1.04 30.91
C GLU A 79 41.50 0.90 31.09
N ILE A 80 42.26 0.92 29.98
CA ILE A 80 43.74 0.83 29.99
C ILE A 80 44.38 2.15 30.44
N GLY A 81 43.60 3.24 30.51
CA GLY A 81 44.08 4.56 30.92
C GLY A 81 44.92 5.27 29.86
N GLU A 82 44.75 4.94 28.57
CA GLU A 82 45.48 5.57 27.46
C GLU A 82 45.10 7.06 27.29
N PHE A 83 43.93 7.46 27.80
CA PHE A 83 43.37 8.81 27.68
C PHE A 83 43.03 9.39 29.04
N LYS A 84 43.10 10.72 29.18
CA LYS A 84 42.68 11.40 30.41
C LYS A 84 41.16 11.44 30.51
N GLY A 85 40.65 11.39 31.75
CA GLY A 85 39.22 11.45 32.04
C GLY A 85 38.55 12.65 31.36
N GLY A 86 37.60 12.37 30.47
CA GLY A 86 36.82 13.37 29.74
C GLY A 86 37.27 13.67 28.31
N GLU A 87 38.47 13.27 27.88
CA GLU A 87 38.95 13.53 26.50
C GLU A 87 38.12 12.81 25.44
N LEU A 88 37.65 11.59 25.76
CA LEU A 88 36.82 10.79 24.86
C LEU A 88 35.32 11.06 25.01
N ALA A 89 34.88 11.78 26.06
CA ALA A 89 33.47 11.96 26.37
C ALA A 89 32.65 12.61 25.23
N PRO A 90 33.13 13.66 24.53
CA PRO A 90 32.41 14.23 23.39
C PRO A 90 32.28 13.22 22.23
N ARG A 91 33.32 12.40 22.00
CA ARG A 91 33.33 11.42 20.92
C ARG A 91 32.40 10.26 21.19
N ILE A 92 32.40 9.74 22.41
CA ILE A 92 31.48 8.69 22.86
C ILE A 92 30.04 9.19 22.73
N LYS A 93 29.74 10.40 23.23
CA LYS A 93 28.39 10.97 23.14
C LYS A 93 27.86 11.03 21.70
N VAL A 94 28.68 11.51 20.74
CA VAL A 94 28.29 11.59 19.32
C VAL A 94 28.04 10.20 18.73
N LEU A 95 28.90 9.23 19.03
CA LEU A 95 28.76 7.86 18.52
C LEU A 95 27.52 7.17 19.11
N SER A 96 27.28 7.31 20.42
CA SER A 96 26.10 6.76 21.09
C SER A 96 24.81 7.36 20.54
N GLN A 97 24.74 8.68 20.36
CA GLN A 97 23.57 9.34 19.76
C GLN A 97 23.32 8.86 18.33
N LYS A 98 24.38 8.71 17.53
CA LYS A 98 24.24 8.21 16.16
C LYS A 98 23.77 6.75 16.13
N LYS A 99 24.27 5.91 17.05
CA LYS A 99 23.79 4.53 17.20
C LYS A 99 22.29 4.50 17.56
N GLU A 100 21.88 5.29 18.55
CA GLU A 100 20.48 5.35 18.99
C GLU A 100 19.54 5.76 17.85
N LEU A 101 19.94 6.73 17.03
CA LEU A 101 19.18 7.14 15.85
C LEU A 101 19.09 6.03 14.79
N LEU A 102 20.18 5.29 14.55
CA LEU A 102 20.17 4.15 13.63
C LEU A 102 19.31 2.99 14.15
N GLN A 103 19.33 2.74 15.46
CA GLN A 103 18.48 1.72 16.08
C GLN A 103 17.00 2.08 15.94
N ALA A 104 16.62 3.30 16.28
CA ALA A 104 15.24 3.77 16.10
C ALA A 104 14.78 3.69 14.62
N LYS A 105 15.70 3.90 13.68
CA LYS A 105 15.42 3.71 12.26
C LYS A 105 15.21 2.22 11.91
N ALA A 106 16.07 1.33 12.39
CA ALA A 106 15.90 -0.12 12.16
C ALA A 106 14.56 -0.61 12.70
N ASP A 107 14.22 -0.25 13.95
CA ASP A 107 12.97 -0.64 14.59
C ASP A 107 11.73 -0.14 13.81
N ALA A 108 11.78 1.10 13.28
CA ALA A 108 10.71 1.65 12.47
C ALA A 108 10.54 0.92 11.13
N GLU A 109 11.64 0.56 10.47
CA GLU A 109 11.62 -0.19 9.20
C GLU A 109 11.10 -1.62 9.41
N GLU A 110 11.44 -2.27 10.53
CA GLU A 110 10.93 -3.60 10.90
C GLU A 110 9.43 -3.59 11.19
N ILE A 111 8.91 -2.56 11.86
CA ILE A 111 7.46 -2.37 12.09
C ILE A 111 6.71 -2.18 10.76
N LEU A 112 7.28 -1.41 9.83
CA LEU A 112 6.69 -1.20 8.51
C LEU A 112 6.71 -2.49 7.68
N HIS A 113 7.81 -3.23 7.74
CA HIS A 113 7.96 -4.53 7.10
C HIS A 113 6.89 -5.52 7.57
N TYR A 114 6.74 -5.72 8.89
CA TYR A 114 5.73 -6.61 9.46
C TYR A 114 4.29 -6.28 9.01
N LYS A 115 3.98 -5.00 8.80
CA LYS A 115 2.66 -4.57 8.29
C LYS A 115 2.48 -4.82 6.79
N SER A 116 3.57 -4.89 6.03
CA SER A 116 3.56 -5.04 4.57
C SER A 116 3.61 -6.50 4.08
N VAL A 117 4.06 -7.45 4.91
CA VAL A 117 4.14 -8.86 4.53
C VAL A 117 2.76 -9.51 4.63
N ASN A 118 1.97 -9.36 3.57
CA ASN A 118 0.90 -10.28 3.24
C ASN A 118 1.02 -10.59 1.75
N MET A 119 1.54 -11.79 1.43
CA MET A 119 1.41 -12.30 0.06
C MET A 119 -0.09 -12.40 -0.24
N ALA A 120 -0.51 -11.88 -1.38
CA ALA A 120 -1.88 -12.04 -1.82
C ALA A 120 -2.08 -13.53 -2.17
N ASP A 121 -2.90 -14.23 -1.37
CA ASP A 121 -3.32 -15.59 -1.69
C ASP A 121 -4.22 -15.53 -2.94
N LEU A 122 -3.86 -16.33 -3.95
CA LEU A 122 -4.60 -16.43 -5.20
C LEU A 122 -6.07 -16.77 -4.94
N GLN A 123 -6.36 -17.65 -3.96
CA GLN A 123 -7.73 -18.02 -3.62
C GLN A 123 -8.51 -16.82 -3.07
N VAL A 124 -7.89 -16.01 -2.20
CA VAL A 124 -8.53 -14.81 -1.63
C VAL A 124 -8.82 -13.77 -2.71
N VAL A 125 -7.92 -13.62 -3.70
CA VAL A 125 -8.15 -12.68 -4.80
C VAL A 125 -9.22 -13.19 -5.77
N GLN A 126 -9.26 -14.50 -6.04
CA GLN A 126 -10.34 -15.13 -6.82
C GLN A 126 -11.70 -14.94 -6.14
N ASP A 127 -11.80 -15.25 -4.85
CA ASP A 127 -13.02 -15.08 -4.06
C ASP A 127 -13.48 -13.61 -4.06
N TYR A 128 -12.55 -12.67 -3.86
CA TYR A 128 -12.84 -11.24 -3.90
C TYR A 128 -13.32 -10.80 -5.28
N ALA A 129 -12.71 -11.28 -6.36
CA ALA A 129 -13.13 -10.93 -7.70
C ALA A 129 -14.48 -11.52 -8.08
N ASP A 130 -14.81 -12.72 -7.60
CA ASP A 130 -16.14 -13.31 -7.74
C ASP A 130 -17.19 -12.52 -6.97
N ASP A 131 -16.87 -12.06 -5.77
CA ASP A 131 -17.71 -11.13 -5.02
C ASP A 131 -17.95 -9.82 -5.78
N LEU A 132 -16.90 -9.27 -6.42
CA LEU A 132 -17.02 -8.08 -7.26
C LEU A 132 -17.90 -8.31 -8.50
N ARG A 133 -17.71 -9.44 -9.19
CA ARG A 133 -18.55 -9.83 -10.34
C ARG A 133 -20.02 -9.98 -9.91
N ASN A 134 -20.24 -10.65 -8.78
CA ASN A 134 -21.57 -10.86 -8.20
C ASN A 134 -22.24 -9.56 -7.77
N LEU A 135 -21.49 -8.66 -7.14
CA LEU A 135 -21.96 -7.33 -6.77
C LEU A 135 -22.39 -6.59 -8.03
N LEU A 136 -21.54 -6.49 -9.05
CA LEU A 136 -21.86 -5.84 -10.32
C LEU A 136 -22.99 -6.55 -11.10
N ALA A 137 -23.31 -7.81 -10.81
CA ALA A 137 -24.42 -8.54 -11.43
C ALA A 137 -25.76 -8.32 -10.71
N LYS A 138 -25.75 -8.19 -9.38
CA LYS A 138 -26.97 -8.16 -8.54
C LYS A 138 -27.39 -6.75 -8.10
N SER A 139 -26.47 -5.79 -8.10
CA SER A 139 -26.73 -4.45 -7.58
C SER A 139 -27.48 -3.55 -8.57
N SER A 140 -28.15 -2.52 -8.06
CA SER A 140 -28.83 -1.51 -8.88
C SER A 140 -27.82 -0.66 -9.66
N ILE A 141 -28.25 -0.04 -10.76
CA ILE A 141 -27.42 0.87 -11.57
C ILE A 141 -26.79 1.99 -10.71
N THR A 142 -27.51 2.47 -9.70
CA THR A 142 -27.01 3.51 -8.78
C THR A 142 -25.85 3.00 -7.91
N GLU A 143 -25.96 1.79 -7.38
CA GLU A 143 -24.91 1.16 -6.55
C GLU A 143 -23.70 0.78 -7.39
N GLN A 144 -23.92 0.20 -8.57
CA GLN A 144 -22.86 -0.09 -9.54
C GLN A 144 -22.10 1.18 -9.90
N ARG A 145 -22.81 2.29 -10.14
CA ARG A 145 -22.17 3.57 -10.46
C ARG A 145 -21.37 4.14 -9.30
N SER A 146 -21.86 4.03 -8.07
CA SER A 146 -21.11 4.45 -6.88
C SER A 146 -19.88 3.58 -6.66
N PHE A 147 -19.99 2.28 -6.91
CA PHE A 147 -18.89 1.34 -6.81
C PHE A 147 -17.84 1.58 -7.91
N LEU A 148 -18.24 1.70 -9.18
CA LEU A 148 -17.32 2.01 -10.27
C LEU A 148 -16.56 3.33 -10.03
N LYS A 149 -17.19 4.33 -9.41
CA LYS A 149 -16.50 5.58 -9.06
C LYS A 149 -15.39 5.43 -8.02
N SER A 150 -15.34 4.34 -7.26
CA SER A 150 -14.27 4.14 -6.27
C SER A 150 -12.94 3.79 -6.92
N PHE A 151 -12.96 3.24 -8.15
CA PHE A 151 -11.77 2.71 -8.79
C PHE A 151 -11.63 3.08 -10.27
N VAL A 152 -12.68 3.53 -10.95
CA VAL A 152 -12.61 4.09 -12.31
C VAL A 152 -12.31 5.58 -12.22
N GLU A 153 -11.13 5.98 -12.68
CA GLU A 153 -10.70 7.38 -12.71
C GLU A 153 -11.43 8.17 -13.80
N ARG A 154 -11.47 7.63 -15.03
CA ARG A 154 -12.17 8.26 -16.16
C ARG A 154 -12.47 7.26 -17.27
N ILE A 155 -13.47 7.60 -18.08
CA ILE A 155 -13.86 6.86 -19.27
C ILE A 155 -13.81 7.82 -20.45
N GLU A 156 -12.99 7.51 -21.44
CA GLU A 156 -12.88 8.25 -22.70
C GLU A 156 -13.66 7.49 -23.77
N VAL A 157 -14.61 8.17 -24.41
CA VAL A 157 -15.43 7.60 -25.48
C VAL A 157 -15.14 8.37 -26.76
N ASP A 158 -14.59 7.67 -27.75
CA ASP A 158 -14.36 8.18 -29.10
C ASP A 158 -15.39 7.59 -30.09
N GLU A 159 -15.31 7.94 -31.38
CA GLU A 159 -16.27 7.51 -32.41
C GLU A 159 -16.34 5.99 -32.59
N SER A 160 -15.27 5.25 -32.27
CA SER A 160 -15.18 3.80 -32.45
C SER A 160 -14.62 3.02 -31.26
N GLU A 161 -14.09 3.71 -30.24
CA GLU A 161 -13.40 3.08 -29.11
C GLU A 161 -13.82 3.67 -27.77
N VAL A 162 -13.77 2.84 -26.72
CA VAL A 162 -13.98 3.25 -25.34
C VAL A 162 -12.74 2.85 -24.55
N LYS A 163 -12.07 3.83 -23.94
CA LYS A 163 -10.91 3.64 -23.05
C LYS A 163 -11.35 3.88 -21.62
N VAL A 164 -11.05 2.92 -20.75
CA VAL A 164 -11.36 3.00 -19.32
C VAL A 164 -10.04 3.09 -18.57
N TYR A 165 -9.87 4.16 -17.80
CA TYR A 165 -8.73 4.34 -16.90
C TYR A 165 -9.22 4.01 -15.50
N TYR A 166 -8.61 3.01 -14.89
CA TYR A 166 -9.03 2.49 -13.61
C TYR A 166 -7.82 2.09 -12.77
N THR A 167 -7.99 2.25 -11.47
CA THR A 167 -7.18 1.63 -10.44
C THR A 167 -7.84 0.31 -10.09
N ILE A 168 -7.05 -0.70 -9.78
CA ILE A 168 -7.60 -1.98 -9.37
C ILE A 168 -8.14 -1.85 -7.94
N PRO A 169 -9.41 -2.20 -7.69
CA PRO A 169 -9.94 -2.20 -6.33
C PRO A 169 -9.22 -3.31 -5.56
N MET A 170 -8.37 -2.91 -4.61
CA MET A 170 -7.77 -3.86 -3.68
C MET A 170 -8.79 -4.19 -2.58
N PRO A 171 -8.88 -5.44 -2.13
CA PRO A 171 -9.65 -5.74 -0.93
C PRO A 171 -9.12 -4.85 0.20
N PRO A 172 -10.00 -4.25 1.02
CA PRO A 172 -9.53 -3.57 2.22
C PRO A 172 -8.71 -4.59 2.99
N TYR A 173 -7.46 -4.24 3.32
CA TYR A 173 -6.69 -4.99 4.30
C TYR A 173 -7.64 -5.24 5.47
N SER A 174 -7.89 -6.50 5.81
CA SER A 174 -8.54 -6.84 7.07
C SER A 174 -7.57 -6.40 8.15
N VAL A 175 -7.57 -5.11 8.47
CA VAL A 175 -7.22 -4.67 9.81
C VAL A 175 -8.22 -5.45 10.64
N SER A 176 -7.73 -6.44 11.39
CA SER A 176 -8.51 -7.02 12.47
C SER A 176 -9.21 -5.85 13.12
N GLU A 177 -10.54 -5.80 13.06
CA GLU A 177 -11.31 -4.82 13.80
C GLU A 177 -10.90 -5.02 15.25
N GLU A 178 -9.92 -4.25 15.74
CA GLU A 178 -9.91 -3.88 17.13
C GLU A 178 -11.20 -3.10 17.28
N THR A 179 -12.25 -3.83 17.70
CA THR A 179 -13.45 -3.25 18.23
C THR A 179 -13.01 -2.42 19.44
N VAL A 180 -12.59 -1.18 19.20
CA VAL A 180 -12.47 -0.16 20.23
C VAL A 180 -13.90 0.05 20.68
N GLY A 181 -14.30 -0.66 21.73
CA GLY A 181 -15.60 -0.55 22.35
C GLY A 181 -15.79 0.90 22.78
N VAL A 182 -16.53 1.66 21.98
CA VAL A 182 -17.04 2.97 22.39
C VAL A 182 -18.05 2.72 23.51
N LEU A 183 -17.72 3.23 24.70
CA LEU A 183 -18.57 3.16 25.89
C LEU A 183 -19.96 3.76 25.58
N PRO A 184 -21.05 3.13 26.05
CA PRO A 184 -22.39 3.66 25.84
C PRO A 184 -22.54 4.99 26.58
N PHE A 185 -22.86 6.05 25.84
CA PHE A 185 -23.26 7.32 26.42
C PHE A 185 -24.58 7.14 27.16
N VAL A 186 -24.53 7.16 28.50
CA VAL A 186 -25.74 7.19 29.32
C VAL A 186 -26.31 8.60 29.30
N HIS A 187 -27.46 8.78 28.66
CA HIS A 187 -28.29 9.97 28.88
C HIS A 187 -29.02 9.81 30.21
N HIS A 188 -28.56 10.53 31.22
CA HIS A 188 -29.39 10.84 32.38
C HIS A 188 -30.21 12.09 32.05
N GLY A 189 -31.52 11.89 31.89
CA GLY A 189 -32.52 12.95 32.05
C GLY A 189 -32.76 13.24 33.53
#